data_AF-A0A4D4LQ58-F1
#
_entry.id   AF-A0A4D4LQ58-F1
#
_cell.length_a   1.000
_cell.length_b   1.000
_cell.length_c   1.000
_cell.angle_alpha   90.00
_cell.angle_beta   90.00
_cell.angle_gamma   90.00
#
_symmetry.space_group_name_H-M   'P 1'
#
loop_
_entity.id
_entity.type
_entity.pdbx_description
1 polymer ?
#
loop_
_entity_poly.entity_id
_entity_poly.type
_entity_poly.pdbx_seq_one_letter_code
_entity_poly.pdbx_strand_id
1 'polypeptide(L)' 'MKGGEFIGPDGFAELRGGPKQVQLSTAAADPQTGRRLWELSEQLTDVRFLFPAAL' A
#
# COMPACT_ATOMS: atom_id res chain seq x y z
N MET A 1 -6.29 9.26 -10.19
CA MET A 1 -5.77 8.23 -9.26
C MET A 1 -6.35 8.49 -7.90
N LYS A 2 -6.83 7.43 -7.24
CA LYS A 2 -7.33 7.48 -5.86
C LYS A 2 -6.31 6.81 -4.94
N GLY A 3 -6.27 7.23 -3.67
CA GLY A 3 -5.42 6.57 -2.67
C GLY A 3 -5.78 5.08 -2.56
N GLY A 4 -4.77 4.21 -2.50
CA GLY A 4 -4.94 2.76 -2.42
C GLY A 4 -4.97 2.02 -3.76
N GLU A 5 -4.90 2.72 -4.90
CA GLU A 5 -4.72 2.06 -6.20
C GLU A 5 -3.29 1.48 -6.32
N PHE A 6 -3.19 0.23 -6.81
CA PHE A 6 -1.92 -0.41 -7.14
C PHE A 6 -1.81 -0.54 -8.66
N ILE A 7 -0.82 0.14 -9.25
CA ILE A 7 -0.68 0.29 -10.69
C ILE A 7 0.56 -0.47 -11.16
N GLY A 8 0.37 -1.38 -12.11
CA GLY A 8 1.42 -2.21 -12.70
C GLY A 8 1.23 -2.38 -14.21
N PRO A 9 2.18 -3.01 -14.91
CA PRO A 9 2.07 -3.29 -16.34
C PRO A 9 0.98 -4.33 -16.65
N ASP A 10 0.32 -4.20 -17.80
CA ASP A 10 -0.77 -5.08 -18.23
C ASP A 10 -0.32 -6.37 -18.96
N GLY A 11 0.98 -6.58 -19.14
CA GLY A 11 1.56 -7.76 -19.79
C GLY A 11 1.83 -8.93 -18.85
N PHE A 12 2.47 -9.97 -19.39
CA PHE A 12 2.71 -11.23 -18.69
C PHE A 12 3.42 -11.03 -17.34
N ALA A 13 2.81 -11.55 -16.28
CA ALA A 13 3.31 -11.46 -14.90
C ALA A 13 3.65 -10.03 -14.47
N GLU A 14 2.98 -9.02 -15.05
CA GLU A 14 3.21 -7.60 -14.76
C GLU A 14 4.64 -7.14 -15.11
N LEU A 15 5.34 -7.84 -16.02
CA LEU A 15 6.75 -7.57 -16.36
C LEU A 15 6.94 -6.53 -17.49
N ARG A 16 5.90 -6.25 -18.28
CA ARG A 16 5.94 -5.34 -19.44
C ARG A 16 4.54 -4.87 -19.80
N GLY A 17 4.43 -3.83 -20.64
CA GLY A 17 3.13 -3.32 -21.11
C GLY A 17 2.83 -1.90 -20.63
N GLY A 18 1.58 -1.48 -20.79
CA GLY A 18 1.10 -0.16 -20.37
C GLY A 18 0.63 -0.13 -18.91
N PRO A 19 0.49 1.06 -18.30
CA PRO A 19 0.03 1.19 -16.92
C PRO A 19 -1.44 0.76 -16.78
N LYS A 20 -1.73 -0.11 -15.82
CA LYS A 20 -3.07 -0.60 -15.49
C LYS A 20 -3.19 -0.82 -13.98
N GLN A 21 -4.40 -0.71 -13.45
CA GLN A 21 -4.64 -1.18 -12.08
C GLN A 21 -4.53 -2.70 -12.02
N VAL A 22 -3.64 -3.18 -11.15
CA VAL A 22 -3.40 -4.62 -10.90
C VAL A 22 -3.70 -4.94 -9.43
N GLN A 23 -3.71 -6.22 -9.10
CA GLN A 23 -4.04 -6.67 -7.74
C GLN A 23 -2.78 -6.64 -6.86
N LEU A 24 -2.94 -6.17 -5.62
CA LEU A 24 -1.90 -6.33 -4.61
C LEU A 24 -1.69 -7.82 -4.31
N SER A 25 -0.46 -8.20 -3.96
CA SER A 25 -0.20 -9.52 -3.39
C SER A 25 -0.96 -9.69 -2.07
N THR A 26 -1.32 -10.92 -1.71
CA THR A 26 -2.06 -11.21 -0.47
C THR A 26 -1.35 -10.66 0.77
N ALA A 27 -0.02 -10.74 0.82
CA ALA A 27 0.76 -10.21 1.92
C ALA A 27 0.74 -8.67 1.98
N ALA A 28 0.78 -8.00 0.84
CA ALA A 28 0.68 -6.53 0.78
C ALA A 28 -0.74 -6.03 1.06
N ALA A 29 -1.76 -6.86 0.82
CA ALA A 29 -3.16 -6.54 1.10
C ALA A 29 -3.59 -6.81 2.55
N ASP A 30 -2.73 -7.41 3.39
CA ASP A 30 -3.07 -7.71 4.78
C ASP A 30 -3.12 -6.42 5.65
N PRO A 31 -4.30 -6.06 6.20
CA PRO A 31 -4.43 -4.87 7.01
C PRO A 31 -3.64 -4.94 8.33
N GLN A 32 -3.38 -6.14 8.86
CA GLN A 32 -2.60 -6.29 10.09
C GLN A 32 -1.13 -5.98 9.84
N THR A 33 -0.57 -6.51 8.76
CA THR A 33 0.78 -6.18 8.28
C THR A 33 0.93 -4.67 8.06
N GLY A 34 -0.03 -4.05 7.35
CA GLY A 34 -0.01 -2.60 7.12
C GLY A 34 -0.02 -1.76 8.40
N ARG A 35 -0.88 -2.13 9.37
CA ARG A 35 -0.93 -1.46 10.68
C ARG A 35 0.39 -1.59 11.42
N ARG A 36 0.95 -2.81 11.47
CA ARG A 36 2.20 -3.08 12.19
C ARG A 36 3.38 -2.32 11.59
N LEU A 37 3.45 -2.27 10.25
CA LEU A 37 4.47 -1.51 9.53
C LEU A 37 4.39 -0.02 9.88
N TRP A 38 3.19 0.54 9.93
CA TRP A 38 2.99 1.95 10.28
C TRP A 38 3.45 2.26 11.70
N GLU A 39 2.98 1.48 12.68
CA GLU A 39 3.35 1.63 14.10
C GLU A 39 4.87 1.57 14.31
N LEU A 40 5.53 0.60 13.67
CA LEU A 40 6.99 0.46 13.74
C LEU A 40 7.70 1.64 13.09
N SER A 41 7.21 2.13 11.95
CA SER A 41 7.80 3.28 11.26
C SER A 41 7.76 4.54 12.12
N GLU A 42 6.62 4.81 12.76
CA GLU A 42 6.50 5.93 13.70
C GLU A 42 7.41 5.77 14.93
N GLN A 43 7.51 4.55 15.48
CA GLN A 43 8.40 4.29 16.61
C GLN A 43 9.88 4.47 16.26
N LEU A 44 10.30 3.98 15.08
CA LEU A 44 11.70 4.04 14.64
C LEU A 44 12.15 5.44 14.23
N THR A 45 11.20 6.31 13.85
CA THR A 45 11.49 7.67 13.39
C THR A 45 11.17 8.76 14.41
N ASP A 46 10.51 8.40 15.51
CA ASP A 46 9.93 9.33 16.49
C ASP A 46 8.95 10.36 15.87
N VAL A 47 8.38 10.03 14.71
CA VAL A 47 7.34 10.82 14.05
C VAL A 47 5.97 10.24 14.39
N ARG A 48 4.99 11.10 14.67
CA ARG A 48 3.59 10.69 14.92
C ARG A 48 2.65 11.35 13.94
N PHE A 49 1.79 10.55 13.32
CA PHE A 49 0.71 11.04 12.48
C PHE A 49 -0.62 10.98 13.23
N LEU A 50 -1.17 12.15 13.53
CA LEU A 50 -2.50 12.28 14.10
C LEU A 50 -3.51 12.41 12.96
N PHE A 51 -3.99 11.27 12.46
CA PHE A 51 -5.09 11.28 11.51
C PHE A 51 -6.42 11.47 12.24
N PRO A 52 -7.33 12.31 11.73
CA PRO A 52 -8.72 12.29 12.17
C PRO A 52 -9.29 10.88 12.00
N ALA A 53 -10.13 10.45 12.95
CA ALA A 53 -10.90 9.23 12.73
C ALA A 53 -11.73 9.41 11.44
N ALA A 54 -11.62 8.45 10.53
CA ALA A 54 -12.46 8.44 9.33
C ALA A 54 -13.93 8.33 9.78
N LEU A 55 -14.75 9.30 9.39
CA LEU A 55 -16.21 9.30 9.57
C LEU A 55 -16.87 8.21 8.72
#